data_AF-A0A0Q1CK27-F1
#
_entry.id   AF-A0A0Q1CK27-F1
#
_cell.length_a   1.000
_cell.length_b   1.000
_cell.length_c   1.000
_cell.angle_alpha   90.00
_cell.angle_beta   90.00
_cell.angle_gamma   90.00
#
_symmetry.space_group_name_H-M   'P 1'
#
loop_
_entity.id
_entity.type
_entity.pdbx_description
1 polymer ?
#
loop_
_entity_poly.entity_id
_entity_poly.type
_entity_poly.pdbx_seq_one_letter_code
_entity_poly.pdbx_strand_id
1 'polypeptide(L)' 'IRNTSEHMGGTGLPPELISAKGAHVMLTGGLGPKAVKMFEGYGIEVFVGATGTVRDAISDWKEGYLEEATDKNACREHRH' A
#
# COMPACT_ATOMS: atom_id res chain seq x y z
N ILE A 1 -2.91 -15.76 0.32
CA ILE A 1 -2.53 -15.87 1.76
C ILE A 1 -3.62 -15.21 2.57
N ARG A 2 -4.12 -15.87 3.62
CA ARG A 2 -5.15 -15.30 4.50
C ARG A 2 -4.55 -14.16 5.31
N ASN A 3 -5.18 -12.99 5.30
CA ASN A 3 -4.78 -11.88 6.15
C ASN A 3 -5.11 -12.24 7.62
N THR A 4 -4.11 -12.30 8.48
CA THR A 4 -4.24 -12.61 9.91
C THR A 4 -3.91 -11.41 10.80
N SER A 5 -3.79 -10.19 10.25
CA SER A 5 -3.49 -8.99 11.03
C SER A 5 -4.69 -8.53 11.87
N GLU A 6 -4.49 -8.35 13.17
CA GLU A 6 -5.49 -7.74 14.06
C GLU A 6 -5.50 -6.21 13.90
N HIS A 7 -6.64 -5.67 13.48
CA HIS A 7 -6.90 -4.23 13.47
C HIS A 7 -7.19 -3.80 14.91
N MET A 8 -6.61 -2.70 15.37
CA MET A 8 -6.59 -2.18 16.77
C MET A 8 -5.34 -2.51 17.61
N GLY A 9 -4.13 -2.45 17.02
CA GLY A 9 -2.89 -2.33 17.80
C GLY A 9 -2.20 -3.64 18.21
N GLY A 10 -2.49 -4.75 17.53
CA GLY A 10 -1.75 -6.01 17.71
C GLY A 10 -0.41 -6.05 16.96
N THR A 11 0.57 -6.73 17.55
CA THR A 11 1.85 -7.14 16.94
C THR A 11 1.63 -8.04 15.70
N GLY A 12 2.41 -7.84 14.64
CA GLY A 12 2.28 -8.55 13.36
C GLY A 12 1.68 -7.67 12.25
N LEU A 13 2.28 -6.50 12.03
CA LEU A 13 1.77 -5.52 11.08
C LEU A 13 1.83 -6.09 9.64
N PRO A 14 0.79 -5.90 8.81
CA PRO A 14 0.78 -6.32 7.40
C PRO A 14 2.05 -5.97 6.61
N PRO A 15 2.68 -4.79 6.78
CA PRO A 15 3.92 -4.44 6.09
C PRO A 15 5.09 -5.37 6.40
N GLU A 16 5.21 -5.85 7.63
CA GLU A 16 6.29 -6.75 8.05
C GLU A 16 6.14 -8.13 7.39
N LEU A 17 4.92 -8.67 7.36
CA LEU A 17 4.60 -9.95 6.71
C LEU A 17 4.70 -9.90 5.18
N ILE A 18 4.54 -8.71 4.59
CA ILE A 18 4.65 -8.47 3.14
C ILE A 18 6.14 -8.30 2.77
N SER A 19 6.90 -7.53 3.54
CA SER A 19 8.35 -7.37 3.38
C SER A 19 9.09 -8.71 3.52
N ALA A 20 8.72 -9.52 4.51
CA ALA A 20 9.31 -10.86 4.71
C ALA A 20 9.11 -11.82 3.53
N LYS A 21 8.20 -11.50 2.58
CA LYS A 21 7.96 -12.30 1.36
C LYS A 21 8.71 -11.76 0.14
N GLY A 22 9.54 -10.73 0.30
CA GLY A 22 10.30 -10.13 -0.80
C GLY A 22 9.44 -9.32 -1.76
N ALA A 23 8.31 -8.78 -1.29
CA ALA A 23 7.54 -7.83 -2.08
C ALA A 23 8.29 -6.49 -2.14
N HIS A 24 8.41 -5.93 -3.34
CA HIS A 24 9.04 -4.63 -3.58
C HIS A 24 8.02 -3.55 -3.96
N VAL A 25 6.82 -3.97 -4.39
CA VAL A 25 5.76 -3.09 -4.89
C VAL A 25 4.42 -3.51 -4.27
N MET A 26 3.65 -2.54 -3.81
CA MET A 26 2.30 -2.71 -3.29
C MET A 26 1.30 -1.89 -4.12
N LEU A 27 0.33 -2.56 -4.73
CA LEU A 27 -0.78 -1.91 -5.45
C LEU A 27 -2.03 -1.95 -4.58
N THR A 28 -2.68 -0.80 -4.38
CA THR A 28 -3.89 -0.70 -3.55
C THR A 28 -4.85 0.36 -4.08
N GLY A 29 -6.14 0.24 -3.78
CA GLY A 29 -7.13 1.27 -4.10
C GLY A 29 -7.00 2.50 -3.20
N GLY A 30 -6.53 2.31 -1.97
CA GLY A 30 -6.28 3.39 -1.01
C GLY A 30 -5.50 2.88 0.21
N LEU A 31 -4.68 3.74 0.79
CA LEU A 31 -3.88 3.43 1.97
C LEU A 31 -3.72 4.66 2.85
N GLY A 32 -3.88 4.49 4.16
CA GLY A 32 -3.65 5.59 5.11
C GLY A 32 -2.17 5.96 5.23
N PRO A 33 -1.84 7.22 5.56
CA PRO A 33 -0.47 7.74 5.58
C PRO A 33 0.46 6.98 6.54
N LYS A 34 -0.08 6.45 7.65
CA LYS A 34 0.69 5.61 8.57
C LYS A 34 1.17 4.31 7.93
N ALA A 35 0.33 3.67 7.12
CA ALA A 35 0.69 2.42 6.47
C ALA A 35 1.65 2.68 5.30
N VAL A 36 1.43 3.73 4.50
CA VAL A 36 2.38 4.19 3.47
C VAL A 36 3.79 4.33 4.06
N LYS A 37 3.93 5.12 5.13
CA LYS A 37 5.22 5.32 5.82
C LYS A 37 5.86 4.02 6.30
N MET A 38 5.05 3.05 6.74
CA MET A 38 5.58 1.74 7.15
C MET A 38 6.15 0.98 5.95
N PHE A 39 5.40 0.88 4.84
CA PHE A 39 5.85 0.19 3.62
C PHE A 39 7.08 0.85 3.01
N GLU A 40 7.11 2.18 2.91
CA GLU A 40 8.29 2.93 2.46
C GLU A 40 9.52 2.64 3.35
N GLY A 41 9.33 2.59 4.67
CA GLY A 41 10.39 2.22 5.62
C GLY A 41 10.95 0.82 5.44
N TYR A 42 10.19 -0.09 4.82
CA TYR A 42 10.62 -1.43 4.45
C TYR A 42 11.18 -1.52 3.02
N GLY A 43 11.31 -0.39 2.31
CA GLY A 43 11.77 -0.36 0.91
C GLY A 43 10.73 -0.86 -0.09
N ILE A 44 9.44 -0.78 0.27
CA ILE A 44 8.33 -1.19 -0.59
C ILE A 44 7.68 0.04 -1.19
N GLU A 45 7.66 0.12 -2.52
CA GLU A 45 6.98 1.18 -3.26
C GLU A 45 5.47 0.96 -3.21
N VAL A 46 4.70 1.99 -2.84
CA VAL A 46 3.25 1.90 -2.73
C VAL A 46 2.60 2.71 -3.83
N PHE A 47 1.69 2.10 -4.58
CA PHE A 47 0.88 2.74 -5.61
C PHE A 47 -0.60 2.68 -5.24
N VAL A 48 -1.27 3.84 -5.31
CA VAL A 48 -2.70 4.01 -5.01
C VAL A 48 -3.51 4.30 -6.28
N GLY A 49 -4.83 4.14 -6.18
CA GLY A 49 -5.75 4.37 -7.30
C GLY A 49 -6.09 3.11 -8.09
N ALA A 50 -5.66 1.93 -7.64
CA ALA A 50 -6.03 0.68 -8.28
C ALA A 50 -7.54 0.41 -8.15
N THR A 51 -8.20 0.14 -9.26
CA THR A 51 -9.63 -0.19 -9.32
C THR A 51 -9.87 -1.45 -10.16
N GLY A 52 -11.06 -2.04 -10.07
CA GLY A 52 -11.41 -3.23 -10.85
C GLY A 52 -10.74 -4.51 -10.34
N THR A 53 -10.20 -5.32 -11.25
CA THR A 53 -9.60 -6.63 -10.95
C THR A 53 -8.09 -6.51 -10.69
N VAL A 54 -7.50 -7.59 -10.14
CA VAL A 54 -6.04 -7.69 -9.98
C VAL A 54 -5.31 -7.51 -11.31
N ARG A 55 -5.91 -7.95 -12.43
CA ARG A 55 -5.32 -7.79 -13.76
C ARG A 55 -5.28 -6.31 -14.16
N ASP A 56 -6.35 -5.57 -13.88
CA ASP A 56 -6.46 -4.15 -14.19
C ASP A 56 -5.42 -3.37 -13.38
N ALA A 57 -5.34 -3.61 -12.07
CA ALA A 57 -4.33 -3.00 -11.21
C ALA A 57 -2.89 -3.23 -11.71
N ILE A 58 -2.57 -4.43 -12.20
CA ILE A 58 -1.24 -4.74 -12.76
C ILE A 58 -1.03 -4.02 -14.10
N SER A 59 -2.06 -3.88 -14.94
CA SER A 59 -1.97 -3.12 -16.20
C SER A 59 -1.76 -1.64 -15.90
N ASP A 60 -2.59 -1.07 -15.03
CA ASP A 60 -2.54 0.33 -14.63
C ASP A 60 -1.18 0.71 -14.04
N TRP A 61 -0.61 -0.17 -13.23
CA TRP A 61 0.74 0.01 -12.71
C TRP A 61 1.80 0.03 -13.83
N LYS A 62 1.74 -0.93 -14.75
CA LYS A 62 2.70 -1.03 -15.87
C LYS A 62 2.56 0.12 -16.87
N GLU A 63 1.35 0.64 -17.03
CA GLU A 63 1.04 1.77 -17.91
C GLU A 63 1.29 3.13 -17.23
N GLY A 64 1.59 3.14 -15.92
CA GLY A 64 1.87 4.37 -15.17
C GLY A 64 0.63 5.17 -14.80
N TYR A 65 -0.56 4.55 -14.79
CA TYR A 65 -1.81 5.19 -14.37
C TYR A 65 -1.99 5.25 -12.86
N LEU A 66 -1.27 4.42 -12.11
CA LEU A 66 -1.32 4.45 -10.64
C LEU A 66 -0.38 5.52 -10.09
N GLU A 67 -0.83 6.20 -9.05
CA GLU A 67 -0.04 7.24 -8.39
C GLU A 67 0.80 6.62 -7.28
N GLU A 68 2.08 7.01 -7.21
CA GLU A 68 2.92 6.66 -6.07
C GLU A 68 2.39 7.34 -4.80
N ALA A 69 1.99 6.52 -3.83
CA ALA A 69 1.57 6.97 -2.52
C ALA A 69 2.80 7.25 -1.68
N THR A 70 3.23 8.50 -1.70
CA THR A 70 4.24 9.01 -0.76
C THR A 70 3.55 9.74 0.39
N ASP A 71 4.27 10.00 1.48
CA ASP A 71 3.78 10.82 2.61
C ASP A 71 3.18 12.18 2.17
N LYS A 72 3.64 12.71 1.02
CA LYS A 72 3.17 13.96 0.43
C LYS A 72 1.81 13.84 -0.28
N ASN A 73 1.46 12.67 -0.79
CA ASN A 73 0.21 12.43 -1.53
C ASN A 73 -0.88 11.77 -0.67
N ALA A 74 -0.50 10.95 0.31
CA ALA A 74 -1.44 10.27 1.22
C ALA A 74 -2.19 11.22 2.18
N CYS A 75 -1.76 12.49 2.29
CA CYS A 75 -2.30 13.48 3.22
C CYS A 75 -3.16 14.59 2.57
N ARG A 76 -3.80 14.36 1.42
CA ARG A 76 -4.68 15.39 0.82
C ARG A 76 -6.13 15.38 1.32
N GLU A 77 -6.59 14.36 2.05
CA GLU A 77 -7.94 14.35 2.63
C GLU A 77 -7.92 13.90 4.10
N HIS A 78 -7.66 14.85 5.01
CA HIS A 78 -8.30 14.98 6.32
C HIS A 78 -7.58 16.07 7.12
N ARG A 79 -8.06 17.31 6.98
CA ARG A 79 -7.90 18.34 7.99
C ARG A 79 -9.21 19.11 8.08
N HIS A 80 -10.15 18.60 8.89
CA HIS A 80 -11.22 19.38 9.49
C HIS A 80 -11.54 18.82 10.86
#